data_AF-A0A9W3NWB7-F1
#
_entry.id   AF-A0A9W3NWB7-F1
#
_cell.length_a   1.000
_cell.length_b   1.000
_cell.length_c   1.000
_cell.angle_alpha   90.00
_cell.angle_beta   90.00
_cell.angle_gamma   90.00
#
_symmetry.space_group_name_H-M   'P 1'
#
loop_
_entity.id
_entity.type
_entity.pdbx_description
1 polymer ?
#
loop_
_entity_poly.entity_id
_entity_poly.type
_entity_poly.pdbx_seq_one_letter_code
_entity_poly.pdbx_strand_id
1 'polypeptide(L)'
;MYGINRPTIKEKILILVTEIIYLIIAFYLLFITYFKQGISIGLFIALIITTLRLTAMMFIWLPRGISWQEAIMNSIAFGIYYLGFPILMITSNQDPNLILLTIGWILFLGGSMLNTVSELLRKSFKDNPVNQGKLYTGGLFKYAIHINYLGDCLWVLGLAFISSNIYSLFISLGLFFVFIIFQNLMLTYR
;
A
#
# COMPACT_ATOMS: atom_id res chain seq x y z
N MET A 1 20.54 -5.71 -6.59
CA MET A 1 19.24 -5.19 -6.10
C MET A 1 19.52 -3.98 -5.25
N TYR A 2 18.84 -2.85 -5.48
CA TYR A 2 18.91 -1.70 -4.58
C TYR A 2 18.42 -2.13 -3.20
N GLY A 3 19.26 -1.97 -2.18
CA GLY A 3 19.01 -2.49 -0.85
C GLY A 3 20.29 -2.56 -0.05
N ILE A 4 20.23 -2.20 1.22
CA ILE A 4 21.40 -2.32 2.08
C ILE A 4 21.56 -3.80 2.44
N ASN A 5 22.74 -4.37 2.18
CA ASN A 5 23.07 -5.76 2.51
C ASN A 5 23.39 -5.93 4.01
N ARG A 6 22.56 -5.35 4.90
CA ARG A 6 22.61 -5.54 6.35
C ARG A 6 21.21 -5.31 6.95
N PRO A 7 20.88 -5.93 8.09
CA PRO A 7 19.61 -5.69 8.76
C PRO A 7 19.54 -4.24 9.31
N THR A 8 18.42 -3.58 9.06
CA THR A 8 18.15 -2.17 9.44
C THR A 8 16.86 -2.10 10.26
N ILE A 9 16.96 -2.50 11.53
CA ILE A 9 15.77 -2.64 12.38
C ILE A 9 15.19 -1.29 12.80
N LYS A 10 16.04 -0.27 13.00
CA LYS A 10 15.61 1.06 13.47
C LYS A 10 14.76 1.77 12.42
N GLU A 11 15.15 1.64 11.16
CA GLU A 11 14.47 2.19 10.00
C GLU A 11 13.09 1.54 9.81
N LYS A 12 13.01 0.21 10.00
CA LYS A 12 11.72 -0.52 9.96
C LYS A 12 10.81 -0.12 11.14
N ILE A 13 11.38 0.07 12.34
CA ILE A 13 10.65 0.54 13.52
C ILE A 13 10.11 1.96 13.29
N LEU A 14 10.87 2.87 12.68
CA LEU A 14 10.40 4.22 12.37
C LEU A 14 9.11 4.18 11.55
N ILE A 15 9.09 3.36 10.49
CA ILE A 15 7.92 3.22 9.62
C ILE A 15 6.72 2.73 10.42
N LEU A 16 6.89 1.63 11.18
CA LEU A 16 5.82 1.06 12.01
C LEU A 16 5.27 2.06 13.04
N VAL A 17 6.15 2.75 13.78
CA VAL A 17 5.74 3.76 14.78
C VAL A 17 4.96 4.88 14.11
N THR A 18 5.39 5.30 12.92
CA THR A 18 4.73 6.35 12.16
C THR A 18 3.35 5.90 11.67
N GLU A 19 3.20 4.67 11.17
CA GLU A 19 1.90 4.08 10.81
C GLU A 19 0.95 4.00 12.01
N ILE A 20 1.45 3.61 13.19
CA ILE A 20 0.66 3.57 14.43
C ILE A 20 0.17 4.98 14.81
N ILE A 21 1.04 5.98 14.74
CA ILE A 21 0.66 7.38 14.99
C ILE A 21 -0.45 7.81 14.02
N TYR A 22 -0.32 7.49 12.73
CA TYR A 22 -1.36 7.81 11.75
C TYR A 22 -2.67 7.07 11.99
N LEU A 23 -2.64 5.80 12.41
CA LEU A 23 -3.84 5.08 12.81
C LEU A 23 -4.55 5.75 13.99
N ILE A 24 -3.80 6.23 15.00
CA ILE A 24 -4.38 6.94 16.14
C ILE A 24 -5.07 8.23 15.67
N ILE A 25 -4.42 8.99 14.79
CA ILE A 25 -5.00 10.22 14.22
C ILE A 25 -6.23 9.88 13.36
N ALA A 26 -6.15 8.88 12.50
CA ALA A 26 -7.24 8.41 11.66
C ALA A 26 -8.44 7.96 12.50
N PHE A 27 -8.20 7.28 13.62
CA PHE A 27 -9.24 6.91 14.57
C PHE A 27 -9.94 8.16 15.13
N TYR A 28 -9.17 9.14 15.62
CA TYR A 28 -9.74 10.38 16.13
C TYR A 28 -10.61 11.08 15.07
N LEU A 29 -10.09 11.21 13.85
CA LEU A 29 -10.82 11.82 12.73
C LEU A 29 -12.12 11.06 12.42
N LEU A 30 -12.07 9.74 12.26
CA LEU A 30 -13.20 8.95 11.77
C LEU A 30 -14.29 8.68 12.81
N PHE A 31 -13.94 8.66 14.10
CA PHE A 31 -14.87 8.24 15.16
C PHE A 31 -15.22 9.34 16.15
N ILE A 32 -14.37 10.37 16.30
CA ILE A 32 -14.65 11.49 17.21
C ILE A 32 -15.16 12.70 16.43
N THR A 33 -14.56 13.01 15.28
CA THR A 33 -14.96 14.17 14.47
C THR A 33 -16.15 13.87 13.56
N TYR A 34 -16.36 12.60 13.16
CA TYR A 34 -17.32 12.23 12.13
C TYR A 34 -18.42 11.31 12.64
N PHE A 35 -19.69 11.67 12.37
CA PHE A 35 -20.85 10.99 12.95
C PHE A 35 -21.33 9.74 12.17
N LYS A 36 -20.76 9.45 10.98
CA LYS A 36 -21.19 8.29 10.16
C LYS A 36 -20.37 7.04 10.45
N GLN A 37 -20.63 6.43 11.61
CA GLN A 37 -19.83 5.32 12.14
C GLN A 37 -19.70 4.11 11.19
N GLY A 38 -20.74 3.77 10.41
CA GLY A 38 -20.70 2.59 9.52
C GLY A 38 -19.58 2.63 8.48
N ILE A 39 -19.44 3.76 7.76
CA ILE A 39 -18.38 3.92 6.75
C ILE A 39 -17.00 4.15 7.37
N SER A 40 -16.97 4.85 8.52
CA SER A 40 -15.75 5.03 9.32
C SER A 40 -15.14 3.70 9.74
N ILE A 41 -15.96 2.75 10.20
CA ILE A 41 -15.53 1.39 10.55
C ILE A 41 -14.90 0.72 9.34
N GLY A 42 -15.55 0.77 8.18
CA GLY A 42 -15.05 0.16 6.96
C GLY A 42 -13.67 0.68 6.57
N LEU A 43 -13.51 2.01 6.46
CA LEU A 43 -12.23 2.60 6.10
C LEU A 43 -11.15 2.29 7.15
N PHE A 44 -11.47 2.38 8.44
CA PHE A 44 -10.51 2.13 9.49
C PHE A 44 -10.04 0.67 9.53
N ILE A 45 -10.93 -0.30 9.29
CA ILE A 45 -10.56 -1.71 9.14
C ILE A 45 -9.60 -1.88 7.95
N ALA A 46 -9.86 -1.23 6.82
CA ALA A 46 -8.98 -1.31 5.65
C ALA A 46 -7.58 -0.73 5.96
N LEU A 47 -7.50 0.36 6.75
CA LEU A 47 -6.23 0.90 7.22
C LEU A 47 -5.48 -0.06 8.15
N ILE A 48 -6.18 -0.70 9.11
CA ILE A 48 -5.58 -1.73 9.99
C ILE A 48 -5.03 -2.90 9.16
N ILE A 49 -5.81 -3.42 8.21
CA ILE A 49 -5.35 -4.49 7.30
C ILE A 49 -4.09 -4.06 6.55
N THR A 50 -4.07 -2.82 6.07
CA THR A 50 -2.91 -2.25 5.39
C THR A 50 -1.68 -2.24 6.30
N THR A 51 -1.81 -1.75 7.54
CA THR A 51 -0.70 -1.73 8.52
C THR A 51 -0.17 -3.13 8.78
N LEU A 52 -1.05 -4.09 9.07
CA LEU A 52 -0.64 -5.47 9.37
C LEU A 52 0.09 -6.08 8.18
N ARG A 53 -0.42 -5.88 6.96
CA ARG A 53 0.15 -6.42 5.73
C ARG A 53 1.52 -5.84 5.44
N LEU A 54 1.67 -4.51 5.53
CA LEU A 54 2.93 -3.83 5.25
C LEU A 54 3.98 -4.09 6.34
N THR A 55 3.55 -4.15 7.60
CA THR A 55 4.41 -4.56 8.72
C THR A 55 4.92 -5.99 8.53
N ALA A 56 4.04 -6.95 8.22
CA ALA A 56 4.44 -8.32 7.94
C ALA A 56 5.42 -8.39 6.77
N MET A 57 5.15 -7.65 5.68
CA MET A 57 6.05 -7.60 4.53
C MET A 57 7.43 -7.05 4.90
N MET A 58 7.47 -5.98 5.69
CA MET A 58 8.70 -5.33 6.11
C MET A 58 9.54 -6.16 7.09
N PHE A 59 8.92 -6.82 8.08
CA PHE A 59 9.64 -7.54 9.14
C PHE A 59 9.85 -9.03 8.85
N ILE A 60 8.94 -9.67 8.12
CA ILE A 60 8.97 -11.13 7.90
C ILE A 60 9.50 -11.45 6.50
N TRP A 61 9.03 -10.71 5.50
CA TRP A 61 9.23 -11.11 4.11
C TRP A 61 10.28 -10.31 3.34
N LEU A 62 10.75 -9.18 3.88
CA LEU A 62 11.80 -8.35 3.27
C LEU A 62 13.19 -8.67 3.86
N PRO A 63 14.03 -9.48 3.17
CA PRO A 63 15.33 -9.90 3.68
C PRO A 63 16.39 -8.79 3.67
N ARG A 64 16.21 -7.76 2.83
CA ARG A 64 17.14 -6.63 2.71
C ARG A 64 16.92 -5.57 3.78
N GLY A 65 17.94 -4.75 3.99
CA GLY A 65 17.82 -3.49 4.72
C GLY A 65 17.10 -2.40 3.91
N ILE A 66 16.58 -1.43 4.64
CA ILE A 66 15.91 -0.20 4.21
C ILE A 66 16.80 0.97 4.66
N SER A 67 17.10 1.91 3.76
CA SER A 67 17.86 3.10 4.12
C SER A 67 17.00 4.11 4.91
N TRP A 68 17.62 5.02 5.66
CA TRP A 68 16.88 6.10 6.33
C TRP A 68 16.04 6.93 5.35
N GLN A 69 16.58 7.22 4.16
CA GLN A 69 15.84 7.94 3.13
C GLN A 69 14.61 7.15 2.68
N GLU A 70 14.76 5.85 2.39
CA GLU A 70 13.63 4.98 1.99
C GLU A 70 12.59 4.90 3.12
N ALA A 71 13.02 4.81 4.38
CA ALA A 71 12.13 4.76 5.52
C ALA A 71 11.31 6.06 5.68
N ILE A 72 11.96 7.22 5.59
CA ILE A 72 11.29 8.52 5.67
C ILE A 72 10.31 8.69 4.50
N MET A 73 10.71 8.34 3.28
CA MET A 73 9.85 8.43 2.09
C MET A 73 8.62 7.51 2.22
N ASN A 74 8.81 6.28 2.69
CA ASN A 74 7.71 5.34 2.93
C ASN A 74 6.77 5.86 4.02
N SER A 75 7.30 6.37 5.14
CA SER A 75 6.49 6.99 6.19
C SER A 75 5.64 8.14 5.66
N ILE A 76 6.21 9.05 4.86
CA ILE A 76 5.48 10.16 4.24
C ILE A 76 4.39 9.63 3.29
N ALA A 77 4.72 8.66 2.44
CA ALA A 77 3.77 8.07 1.51
C ALA A 77 2.59 7.40 2.25
N PHE A 78 2.85 6.69 3.35
CA PHE A 78 1.79 6.13 4.19
C PHE A 78 0.95 7.24 4.84
N GLY A 79 1.55 8.35 5.26
CA GLY A 79 0.78 9.50 5.76
C GLY A 79 -0.28 9.99 4.77
N ILE A 80 0.02 10.01 3.47
CA ILE A 80 -0.95 10.39 2.43
C ILE A 80 -2.17 9.47 2.44
N TYR A 81 -2.00 8.15 2.57
CA TYR A 81 -3.12 7.22 2.58
C TYR A 81 -3.88 7.25 3.91
N TYR A 82 -3.15 7.18 5.02
CA TYR A 82 -3.72 7.02 6.35
C TYR A 82 -4.40 8.30 6.87
N LEU A 83 -3.99 9.47 6.39
CA LEU A 83 -4.61 10.74 6.75
C LEU A 83 -5.48 11.29 5.61
N GLY A 84 -5.03 11.16 4.36
CA GLY A 84 -5.74 11.70 3.19
C GLY A 84 -7.13 11.09 3.00
N PHE A 85 -7.26 9.76 3.02
CA PHE A 85 -8.58 9.13 2.84
C PHE A 85 -9.55 9.45 3.99
N PRO A 86 -9.15 9.40 5.27
CA PRO A 86 -10.02 9.86 6.36
C PRO A 86 -10.44 11.32 6.23
N ILE A 87 -9.51 12.23 5.96
CA ILE A 87 -9.83 13.66 5.79
C ILE A 87 -10.84 13.85 4.65
N LEU A 88 -10.61 13.20 3.50
CA LEU A 88 -11.51 13.29 2.34
C LEU A 88 -12.88 12.69 2.63
N MET A 89 -12.96 11.57 3.35
CA MET A 89 -14.25 11.02 3.76
C MET A 89 -15.04 12.04 4.58
N ILE A 90 -14.42 12.65 5.59
CA ILE A 90 -15.05 13.61 6.48
C ILE A 90 -15.51 14.87 5.73
N THR A 91 -14.67 15.40 4.84
CA THR A 91 -15.01 16.60 4.07
C THR A 91 -16.11 16.38 3.03
N SER A 92 -16.26 15.15 2.52
CA SER A 92 -17.36 14.84 1.61
C SER A 92 -18.72 14.92 2.32
N ASN A 93 -18.77 14.46 3.57
CA ASN A 93 -19.99 14.23 4.35
C ASN A 93 -21.10 13.49 3.55
N GLN A 94 -20.73 12.70 2.55
CA GLN A 94 -21.67 11.99 1.69
C GLN A 94 -22.18 10.72 2.38
N ASP A 95 -23.39 10.30 2.05
CA ASP A 95 -23.89 8.99 2.48
C ASP A 95 -23.19 7.88 1.69
N PRO A 96 -22.95 6.71 2.30
CA PRO A 96 -22.37 5.58 1.59
C PRO A 96 -23.20 5.20 0.37
N ASN A 97 -22.54 5.13 -0.78
CA ASN A 97 -23.06 4.38 -1.91
C ASN A 97 -22.64 2.92 -1.74
N LEU A 98 -23.61 2.03 -1.46
CA LEU A 98 -23.33 0.62 -1.18
C LEU A 98 -22.62 -0.08 -2.35
N ILE A 99 -22.96 0.25 -3.59
CA ILE A 99 -22.33 -0.34 -4.78
C ILE A 99 -20.85 0.07 -4.83
N LEU A 100 -20.56 1.37 -4.65
CA LEU A 100 -19.18 1.85 -4.63
C LEU A 100 -18.39 1.26 -3.46
N LEU A 101 -19.02 1.12 -2.30
CA LEU A 101 -18.39 0.49 -1.12
C LEU A 101 -18.02 -0.97 -1.40
N THR A 102 -18.93 -1.75 -2.00
CA THR A 102 -18.67 -3.14 -2.39
C THR A 102 -17.54 -3.23 -3.40
N ILE A 103 -17.56 -2.40 -4.46
CA ILE A 103 -16.47 -2.35 -5.44
C ILE A 103 -15.15 -1.97 -4.76
N GLY A 104 -15.18 -0.98 -3.87
CA GLY A 104 -14.00 -0.54 -3.13
C GLY A 104 -13.37 -1.65 -2.30
N TRP A 105 -14.17 -2.45 -1.60
CA TRP A 105 -13.66 -3.61 -0.86
C TRP A 105 -13.11 -4.72 -1.75
N ILE A 106 -13.76 -5.02 -2.89
CA ILE A 106 -13.26 -5.99 -3.86
C ILE A 106 -11.89 -5.55 -4.40
N LEU A 107 -11.77 -4.28 -4.78
CA LEU A 107 -10.51 -3.69 -5.25
C LEU A 107 -9.43 -3.68 -4.15
N PHE A 108 -9.81 -3.29 -2.93
CA PHE A 108 -8.90 -3.25 -1.78
C PHE A 108 -8.31 -4.63 -1.47
N LEU A 109 -9.17 -5.63 -1.30
CA LEU A 109 -8.75 -6.99 -0.97
C LEU A 109 -8.05 -7.67 -2.15
N GLY A 110 -8.61 -7.54 -3.35
CA GLY A 110 -8.02 -8.12 -4.58
C GLY A 110 -6.65 -7.52 -4.88
N GLY A 111 -6.51 -6.20 -4.81
CA GLY A 111 -5.22 -5.51 -4.97
C GLY A 111 -4.21 -5.89 -3.90
N SER A 112 -4.64 -5.96 -2.64
CA SER A 112 -3.79 -6.39 -1.52
C SER A 112 -3.30 -7.83 -1.70
N MET A 113 -4.18 -8.74 -2.15
CA MET A 113 -3.83 -10.12 -2.47
C MET A 113 -2.85 -10.19 -3.63
N LEU A 114 -3.10 -9.50 -4.74
CA LEU A 114 -2.19 -9.47 -5.89
C LEU A 114 -0.79 -8.99 -5.50
N ASN A 115 -0.70 -7.93 -4.68
CA ASN A 115 0.57 -7.41 -4.20
C ASN A 115 1.30 -8.43 -3.31
N THR A 116 0.66 -8.92 -2.26
CA THR A 116 1.33 -9.79 -1.28
C THR A 116 1.62 -11.19 -1.83
N VAL A 117 0.66 -11.82 -2.51
CA VAL A 117 0.82 -13.19 -3.02
C VAL A 117 1.87 -13.26 -4.11
N SER A 118 1.95 -12.26 -5.01
CA SER A 118 2.99 -12.26 -6.04
C SER A 118 4.40 -12.23 -5.45
N GLU A 119 4.64 -11.41 -4.43
CA GLU A 119 5.93 -11.38 -3.73
C GLU A 119 6.24 -12.69 -3.01
N LEU A 120 5.25 -13.31 -2.36
CA LEU A 120 5.42 -14.60 -1.70
C LEU A 120 5.77 -15.72 -2.68
N LEU A 121 5.09 -15.78 -3.84
CA LEU A 121 5.39 -16.76 -4.89
C LEU A 121 6.79 -16.59 -5.48
N ARG A 122 7.28 -15.34 -5.55
CA ARG A 122 8.61 -15.01 -6.06
C ARG A 122 9.72 -15.30 -5.04
N LYS A 123 9.40 -15.33 -3.74
CA LYS A 123 10.38 -15.44 -2.66
C LYS A 123 11.23 -16.71 -2.75
N SER A 124 10.61 -17.88 -2.85
CA SER A 124 11.34 -19.16 -2.93
C SER A 124 12.29 -19.24 -4.12
N PHE A 125 11.92 -18.63 -5.25
CA PHE A 125 12.81 -18.53 -6.41
C PHE A 125 14.03 -17.65 -6.12
N LYS A 126 13.83 -16.49 -5.46
CA LYS A 126 14.90 -15.54 -5.13
C LYS A 126 15.83 -16.05 -4.03
N ASP A 127 15.31 -16.82 -3.09
CA ASP A 127 16.09 -17.37 -1.98
C ASP A 127 17.02 -18.52 -2.44
N ASN A 128 16.80 -19.09 -3.63
CA ASN A 128 17.64 -20.13 -4.20
C ASN A 128 18.93 -19.53 -4.83
N PRO A 129 20.14 -19.88 -4.33
CA PRO A 129 21.40 -19.38 -4.87
C PRO A 129 21.61 -19.66 -6.37
N VAL A 130 21.08 -20.77 -6.89
CA VAL A 130 21.17 -21.16 -8.31
C VAL A 130 20.40 -20.20 -9.23
N ASN A 131 19.48 -19.42 -8.67
CA ASN A 131 18.68 -18.44 -9.39
C ASN A 131 19.22 -17.01 -9.26
N GLN A 132 20.38 -16.82 -8.62
CA GLN A 132 21.00 -15.49 -8.53
C GLN A 132 21.21 -14.89 -9.92
N GLY A 133 20.77 -13.64 -10.08
CA GLY A 133 20.82 -12.93 -11.36
C GLY A 133 19.75 -13.34 -12.38
N LYS A 134 18.97 -14.39 -12.16
CA LYS A 134 17.92 -14.83 -13.08
C LYS A 134 16.60 -14.07 -12.85
N LEU A 135 15.87 -13.80 -13.93
CA LEU A 135 14.56 -13.18 -13.88
C LEU A 135 13.49 -14.22 -13.51
N TYR A 136 12.64 -13.90 -12.54
CA TYR A 136 11.46 -14.70 -12.22
C TYR A 136 10.30 -14.36 -13.17
N THR A 137 9.80 -15.35 -13.90
CA THR A 137 8.66 -15.21 -14.85
C THR A 137 7.48 -16.13 -14.52
N GLY A 138 7.54 -16.86 -13.40
CA GLY A 138 6.51 -17.80 -12.96
C GLY A 138 5.35 -17.15 -12.19
N GLY A 139 4.43 -17.99 -11.70
CA GLY A 139 3.33 -17.55 -10.84
C GLY A 139 2.47 -16.47 -11.49
N LEU A 140 2.26 -15.36 -10.79
CA LEU A 140 1.51 -14.20 -11.30
C LEU A 140 2.34 -13.31 -12.26
N PHE A 141 3.66 -13.44 -12.25
CA PHE A 141 4.55 -12.62 -13.11
C PHE A 141 4.50 -13.02 -14.59
N LYS A 142 3.84 -14.13 -14.93
CA LYS A 142 3.53 -14.48 -16.33
C LYS A 142 2.50 -13.56 -16.97
N TYR A 143 1.70 -12.86 -16.17
CA TYR A 143 0.64 -11.96 -16.65
C TYR A 143 1.12 -10.50 -16.75
N ALA A 144 2.02 -10.08 -15.87
CA ALA A 144 2.59 -8.73 -15.89
C ALA A 144 3.97 -8.70 -15.20
N ILE A 145 4.88 -7.89 -15.74
CA ILE A 145 6.24 -7.70 -15.21
C ILE A 145 6.22 -7.15 -13.78
N HIS A 146 5.26 -6.25 -13.48
CA HIS A 146 5.11 -5.56 -12.20
C HIS A 146 3.74 -5.84 -11.57
N ILE A 147 3.32 -7.11 -11.54
CA ILE A 147 2.00 -7.49 -11.03
C ILE A 147 1.75 -7.05 -9.58
N ASN A 148 2.82 -6.97 -8.77
CA ASN A 148 2.74 -6.46 -7.41
C ASN A 148 2.37 -4.97 -7.35
N TYR A 149 2.90 -4.15 -8.26
CA TYR A 149 2.58 -2.73 -8.39
C TYR A 149 1.16 -2.49 -8.93
N LEU A 150 0.67 -3.37 -9.81
CA LEU A 150 -0.74 -3.38 -10.17
C LEU A 150 -1.61 -3.60 -8.92
N GLY A 151 -1.23 -4.55 -8.08
CA GLY A 151 -1.83 -4.74 -6.77
C GLY A 151 -1.84 -3.46 -5.93
N ASP A 152 -0.74 -2.71 -5.93
CA ASP A 152 -0.63 -1.43 -5.22
C ASP A 152 -1.63 -0.38 -5.71
N CYS A 153 -1.74 -0.22 -7.03
CA CYS A 153 -2.70 0.71 -7.62
C CYS A 153 -4.14 0.31 -7.28
N LEU A 154 -4.46 -0.99 -7.31
CA LEU A 154 -5.81 -1.49 -7.04
C LEU A 154 -6.21 -1.32 -5.57
N TRP A 155 -5.34 -1.60 -4.61
CA TRP A 155 -5.74 -1.48 -3.20
C TRP A 155 -5.92 -0.02 -2.78
N VAL A 156 -5.10 0.90 -3.28
CA VAL A 156 -5.26 2.33 -3.05
C VAL A 156 -6.52 2.86 -3.74
N LEU A 157 -6.83 2.40 -4.95
CA LEU A 157 -8.11 2.70 -5.61
C LEU A 157 -9.31 2.20 -4.80
N GLY A 158 -9.19 1.02 -4.19
CA GLY A 158 -10.18 0.48 -3.27
C GLY A 158 -10.44 1.40 -2.08
N LEU A 159 -9.38 1.92 -1.45
CA LEU A 159 -9.51 2.91 -0.37
C LEU A 159 -10.19 4.21 -0.84
N ALA A 160 -9.91 4.67 -2.06
CA ALA A 160 -10.59 5.83 -2.62
C ALA A 160 -12.11 5.61 -2.73
N PHE A 161 -12.53 4.42 -3.18
CA PHE A 161 -13.94 4.07 -3.29
C PHE A 161 -14.60 3.93 -1.91
N ILE A 162 -13.92 3.29 -0.95
CA ILE A 162 -14.40 3.16 0.44
C ILE A 162 -14.57 4.55 1.08
N SER A 163 -13.66 5.49 0.80
CA SER A 163 -13.74 6.87 1.32
C SER A 163 -14.94 7.67 0.82
N SER A 164 -15.62 7.20 -0.24
CA SER A 164 -16.81 7.82 -0.82
C SER A 164 -16.62 9.31 -1.17
N ASN A 165 -15.42 9.70 -1.59
CA ASN A 165 -15.11 11.05 -2.07
C ASN A 165 -14.43 10.97 -3.44
N ILE A 166 -14.96 11.67 -4.44
CA ILE A 166 -14.41 11.68 -5.80
C ILE A 166 -12.96 12.20 -5.85
N TYR A 167 -12.61 13.14 -4.98
CA TYR A 167 -11.25 13.69 -4.89
C TYR A 167 -10.23 12.68 -4.36
N SER A 168 -10.67 11.60 -3.71
CA SER A 168 -9.81 10.49 -3.32
C SER A 168 -9.20 9.75 -4.52
N LEU A 169 -9.79 9.90 -5.72
CA LEU A 169 -9.19 9.40 -6.95
C LEU A 169 -7.85 10.10 -7.27
N PHE A 170 -7.63 11.34 -6.83
CA PHE A 170 -6.34 12.02 -7.05
C PHE A 170 -5.19 11.33 -6.32
N ILE A 171 -5.43 10.78 -5.12
CA ILE A 171 -4.43 9.99 -4.40
C ILE A 171 -4.08 8.73 -5.20
N SER A 172 -5.08 8.05 -5.74
CA SER A 172 -4.91 6.82 -6.53
C SER A 172 -4.20 7.09 -7.86
N LEU A 173 -4.60 8.15 -8.57
CA LEU A 173 -3.97 8.60 -9.81
C LEU A 173 -2.53 9.04 -9.56
N GLY A 174 -2.25 9.74 -8.45
CA GLY A 174 -0.90 10.12 -8.06
C GLY A 174 0.02 8.91 -7.94
N LEU A 175 -0.41 7.86 -7.24
CA LEU A 175 0.36 6.61 -7.17
C LEU A 175 0.57 5.97 -8.54
N PHE A 176 -0.48 5.92 -9.37
CA PHE A 176 -0.39 5.38 -10.72
C PHE A 176 0.62 6.14 -11.60
N PHE A 177 0.63 7.47 -11.53
CA PHE A 177 1.61 8.30 -12.25
C PHE A 177 3.04 8.10 -11.72
N VAL A 178 3.23 8.02 -10.41
CA VAL A 178 4.54 7.69 -9.82
C VAL A 178 5.05 6.35 -10.37
N PHE A 179 4.18 5.35 -10.47
CA PHE A 179 4.54 4.05 -11.05
C PHE A 179 4.93 4.16 -12.54
N ILE A 180 4.15 4.87 -13.36
CA ILE A 180 4.46 5.08 -14.79
C ILE A 180 5.80 5.80 -14.97
N ILE A 181 6.01 6.89 -14.23
CA ILE A 181 7.24 7.68 -14.33
C ILE A 181 8.44 6.83 -13.95
N PHE A 182 8.35 6.08 -12.86
CA PHE A 182 9.43 5.19 -12.41
C PHE A 182 9.76 4.11 -13.46
N GLN A 183 8.73 3.54 -14.09
CA GLN A 183 8.91 2.55 -15.14
C GLN A 183 9.61 3.13 -16.38
N ASN A 184 9.17 4.31 -16.84
CA ASN A 184 9.76 4.95 -18.01
C ASN A 184 11.22 5.35 -17.78
N LEU A 185 11.55 5.84 -16.58
CA LEU A 185 12.94 6.13 -16.20
C LEU A 185 13.80 4.85 -16.28
N MET A 186 13.34 3.74 -15.71
CA MET A 186 14.08 2.48 -15.73
C MET A 186 14.28 1.89 -17.13
N LEU A 187 13.39 2.17 -18.08
CA LEU A 187 13.52 1.74 -19.48
C LEU A 187 14.48 2.64 -20.28
N THR A 188 14.56 3.92 -19.94
CA THR A 188 15.40 4.91 -20.64
C THR A 188 16.90 4.74 -20.31
N TYR A 189 17.24 4.12 -19.17
CA TYR A 189 18.61 3.85 -18.73
C TYR A 189 19.08 2.39 -18.98
N ARG A 190 18.43 1.65 -19.87
CA ARG A 190 18.88 0.35 -20.36
C ARG A 190 19.50 0.48 -21.74
#